data_AF-A0A951LGA6-F1
#
_entry.id   AF-A0A951LGA6-F1
#
_cell.length_a   1.000
_cell.length_b   1.000
_cell.length_c   1.000
_cell.angle_alpha   90.00
_cell.angle_beta   90.00
_cell.angle_gamma   90.00
#
_symmetry.space_group_name_H-M   'P 1'
#
loop_
_entity.id
_entity.type
_entity.pdbx_description
1 polymer ?
#
loop_
_entity_poly.entity_id
_entity_poly.type
_entity_poly.pdbx_seq_one_letter_code
_entity_poly.pdbx_strand_id
1 'polypeptide(L)'
;MTVETMRRSPPPLAGPGVQDWPSIDDWLARLASSDADLLVFQNVYDANVAKRLDPDFLPVDGRANARTETREIGLFLRMFHSGLYRCAPLTGILSPKFNEKTMVGGAEFLAFIRRNPGYNVYFINPYPQNAYYSYNVWSHAELCHPGLAGLAHLLFERAGYDTGMINDARDSHATLLYSSYWVGDATFWSGYIGLISRLMEALEELPERLLDRYFQLDPEYPDSVPLLPFIFERTFSTYLHMNPAIRALPYPFARADLLAYCSRFERELVLGFGDVVDEIDRRREYNALDRQFFSGLTRMVAAAARYRWE
;
A
#
# COMPACT_ATOMS: atom_id res chain seq x y z
N MET A 1 26.59 -17.49 36.76
CA MET A 1 26.03 -16.12 36.82
C MET A 1 25.73 -15.73 35.37
N THR A 2 24.58 -16.14 34.82
CA THR A 2 23.27 -15.42 34.76
C THR A 2 23.36 -14.19 33.83
N VAL A 3 22.82 -14.23 32.60
CA VAL A 3 21.40 -14.01 32.23
C VAL A 3 20.80 -12.82 32.98
N GLU A 4 20.63 -11.69 32.27
CA GLU A 4 19.76 -10.51 32.49
C GLU A 4 20.51 -9.26 32.00
N THR A 5 20.10 -8.62 30.91
CA THR A 5 19.07 -7.58 31.00
C THR A 5 18.51 -7.29 29.60
N MET A 6 17.48 -8.06 29.22
CA MET A 6 16.43 -7.52 28.34
C MET A 6 15.81 -6.33 29.07
N ARG A 7 15.93 -5.14 28.48
CA ARG A 7 15.09 -4.00 28.88
C ARG A 7 13.65 -4.38 28.59
N ARG A 8 12.95 -4.83 29.64
CA ARG A 8 11.50 -5.06 29.63
C ARG A 8 10.84 -3.73 29.27
N SER A 9 10.10 -3.73 28.16
CA SER A 9 9.08 -2.72 27.91
C SER A 9 8.14 -2.67 29.13
N PRO A 10 7.67 -1.48 29.55
CA PRO A 10 6.71 -1.39 30.64
C PRO A 10 5.46 -2.22 30.29
N PRO A 11 4.83 -2.89 31.27
CA PRO A 11 3.56 -3.57 31.01
C PRO A 11 2.55 -2.53 30.48
N PRO A 12 1.73 -2.87 29.47
CA PRO A 12 0.72 -1.95 29.01
C PRO A 12 -0.20 -1.62 30.20
N LEU A 13 -0.38 -0.32 30.43
CA LEU A 13 -1.36 0.19 31.38
C LEU A 13 -2.72 -0.45 31.04
N ALA A 14 -3.27 -1.21 31.97
CA ALA A 14 -4.65 -1.70 31.89
C ALA A 14 -5.59 -0.49 32.00
N GLY A 15 -5.84 0.15 30.85
CA GLY A 15 -6.88 1.14 30.63
C GLY A 15 -8.24 0.48 30.36
N PRO A 16 -9.33 1.26 30.41
CA PRO A 16 -10.69 0.77 30.63
C PRO A 16 -11.16 -0.15 29.50
N GLY A 17 -11.62 -1.35 29.87
CA GLY A 17 -12.38 -2.29 29.03
C GLY A 17 -11.86 -2.45 27.61
N VAL A 18 -10.77 -3.19 27.44
CA VAL A 18 -10.32 -3.59 26.11
C VAL A 18 -11.44 -4.41 25.46
N GLN A 19 -12.11 -3.85 24.46
CA GLN A 19 -13.02 -4.63 23.63
C GLN A 19 -12.19 -5.71 22.93
N ASP A 20 -12.56 -6.97 23.14
CA ASP A 20 -11.95 -8.11 22.45
C ASP A 20 -12.46 -8.12 21.00
N TRP A 21 -11.62 -7.60 20.10
CA TRP A 21 -11.85 -7.68 18.67
C TRP A 21 -11.52 -9.09 18.18
N PRO A 22 -12.26 -9.62 17.17
CA PRO A 22 -12.01 -10.97 16.69
C PRO A 22 -10.61 -11.08 16.08
N SER A 23 -9.86 -12.11 16.50
CA SER A 23 -8.62 -12.51 15.85
C SER A 23 -8.89 -13.14 14.48
N ILE A 24 -7.83 -13.42 13.72
CA ILE A 24 -7.93 -14.19 12.47
C ILE A 24 -8.52 -15.59 12.75
N ASP A 25 -8.11 -16.24 13.84
CA ASP A 25 -8.61 -17.58 14.18
C ASP A 25 -10.10 -17.55 14.57
N ASP A 26 -10.54 -16.49 15.26
CA ASP A 26 -11.97 -16.28 15.54
C ASP A 26 -12.77 -16.12 14.24
N TRP A 27 -12.24 -15.39 13.26
CA TRP A 27 -12.87 -15.26 11.95
C TRP A 27 -12.90 -16.57 11.19
N LEU A 28 -11.83 -17.35 11.18
CA LEU A 28 -11.81 -18.67 10.56
C LEU A 28 -12.90 -19.58 11.15
N ALA A 29 -13.07 -19.57 12.48
CA ALA A 29 -14.13 -20.34 13.13
C ALA A 29 -15.53 -19.85 12.73
N ARG A 30 -15.74 -18.53 12.63
CA ARG A 30 -17.04 -17.93 12.24
C ARG A 30 -17.37 -18.14 10.76
N LEU A 31 -16.36 -18.22 9.91
CA LEU A 31 -16.51 -18.28 8.45
C LEU A 31 -16.47 -19.71 7.90
N ALA A 32 -16.29 -20.73 8.75
CA ALA A 32 -16.19 -22.13 8.34
C ALA A 32 -17.38 -22.64 7.49
N SER A 33 -18.54 -21.99 7.59
CA SER A 33 -19.74 -22.28 6.81
C SER A 33 -20.34 -21.04 6.12
N SER A 34 -19.53 -20.01 5.86
CA SER A 34 -19.99 -18.79 5.22
C SER A 34 -20.03 -18.94 3.70
N ASP A 35 -21.10 -18.49 3.07
CA ASP A 35 -21.24 -18.38 1.60
C ASP A 35 -20.94 -16.94 1.11
N ALA A 36 -20.16 -16.16 1.87
CA ALA A 36 -19.82 -14.80 1.49
C ALA A 36 -18.99 -14.75 0.20
N ASP A 37 -19.37 -13.87 -0.72
CA ASP A 37 -18.68 -13.64 -1.99
C ASP A 37 -17.46 -12.70 -1.84
N LEU A 38 -17.51 -11.85 -0.82
CA LEU A 38 -16.56 -10.77 -0.57
C LEU A 38 -16.43 -10.52 0.94
N LEU A 39 -15.21 -10.58 1.45
CA LEU A 39 -14.88 -10.29 2.84
C LEU A 39 -13.77 -9.24 2.93
N VAL A 40 -14.08 -8.09 3.51
CA VAL A 40 -13.10 -7.02 3.72
C VAL A 40 -12.97 -6.75 5.21
N PHE A 41 -11.76 -6.90 5.72
CA PHE A 41 -11.44 -6.67 7.12
C PHE A 41 -10.75 -5.32 7.32
N GLN A 42 -10.81 -4.80 8.54
CA GLN A 42 -10.04 -3.63 8.96
C GLN A 42 -9.18 -3.93 10.19
N ASN A 43 -7.90 -3.56 10.09
CA ASN A 43 -6.90 -3.78 11.12
C ASN A 43 -7.15 -2.92 12.37
N VAL A 44 -7.51 -3.54 13.50
CA VAL A 44 -7.62 -2.85 14.78
C VAL A 44 -6.33 -3.01 15.59
N TYR A 45 -5.54 -1.94 15.70
CA TYR A 45 -4.27 -1.95 16.43
C TYR A 45 -4.27 -1.10 17.72
N ASP A 46 -5.29 -0.26 17.92
CA ASP A 46 -5.52 0.46 19.18
C ASP A 46 -7.01 0.77 19.43
N ALA A 47 -7.34 1.25 20.64
CA ALA A 47 -8.71 1.54 21.05
C ALA A 47 -9.33 2.80 20.40
N ASN A 48 -8.52 3.74 19.92
CA ASN A 48 -9.00 4.94 19.23
C ASN A 48 -9.34 4.65 17.76
N VAL A 49 -8.58 3.75 17.14
CA VAL A 49 -8.85 3.19 15.81
C VAL A 49 -10.23 2.55 15.73
N ALA A 50 -10.62 1.80 16.75
CA ALA A 50 -11.92 1.13 16.81
C ALA A 50 -13.13 2.07 16.59
N LYS A 51 -13.00 3.35 16.98
CA LYS A 51 -14.07 4.34 16.85
C LYS A 51 -14.22 4.89 15.42
N ARG A 52 -13.27 4.60 14.54
CA ARG A 52 -13.18 5.11 13.17
C ARG A 52 -13.27 4.02 12.12
N LEU A 53 -13.63 2.80 12.53
CA LEU A 53 -13.83 1.70 11.60
C LEU A 53 -15.02 2.00 10.69
N ASP A 54 -14.90 1.55 9.46
CA ASP A 54 -16.01 1.57 8.52
C ASP A 54 -17.00 0.47 8.91
N PRO A 55 -18.31 0.78 9.03
CA PRO A 55 -19.31 -0.19 9.46
C PRO A 55 -19.51 -1.35 8.46
N ASP A 56 -19.10 -1.19 7.20
CA ASP A 56 -19.21 -2.21 6.15
C ASP A 56 -18.02 -3.17 6.11
N PHE A 57 -16.97 -2.92 6.92
CA PHE A 57 -15.80 -3.77 7.03
C PHE A 57 -15.74 -4.53 8.37
N LEU A 58 -15.11 -5.70 8.33
CA LEU A 58 -15.03 -6.61 9.47
C LEU A 58 -13.82 -6.27 10.35
N PRO A 59 -13.98 -5.95 11.65
CA PRO A 59 -12.83 -5.68 12.52
C PRO A 59 -11.98 -6.94 12.68
N VAL A 60 -10.66 -6.83 12.54
CA VAL A 60 -9.71 -7.90 12.86
C VAL A 60 -8.63 -7.39 13.81
N ASP A 61 -8.35 -8.16 14.86
CA ASP A 61 -7.30 -7.80 15.83
C ASP A 61 -5.91 -7.88 15.19
N GLY A 62 -5.28 -6.71 15.02
CA GLY A 62 -3.90 -6.62 14.54
C GLY A 62 -2.87 -6.35 15.63
N ARG A 63 -3.27 -6.26 16.91
CA ARG A 63 -2.35 -6.00 18.04
C ARG A 63 -1.36 -7.13 18.25
N ALA A 64 -1.72 -8.36 17.87
CA ALA A 64 -0.85 -9.53 17.89
C ALA A 64 0.24 -9.51 16.80
N ASN A 65 0.54 -8.36 16.18
CA ASN A 65 1.61 -8.26 15.19
C ASN A 65 2.98 -8.36 15.85
N ALA A 66 3.62 -9.53 15.73
CA ALA A 66 4.90 -9.83 16.36
C ALA A 66 6.07 -8.95 15.85
N ARG A 67 5.93 -8.34 14.67
CA ARG A 67 6.91 -7.46 14.01
C ARG A 67 6.28 -6.13 13.61
N THR A 68 6.22 -5.18 14.55
CA THR A 68 5.57 -3.87 14.35
C THR A 68 6.20 -3.06 13.20
N GLU A 69 7.47 -3.30 12.90
CA GLU A 69 8.24 -2.71 11.81
C GLU A 69 7.74 -3.12 10.42
N THR A 70 7.03 -4.24 10.30
CA THR A 70 6.43 -4.71 9.04
C THR A 70 5.00 -4.19 8.81
N ARG A 71 4.43 -3.51 9.81
CA ARG A 71 3.07 -2.92 9.78
C ARG A 71 2.03 -3.86 9.14
N GLU A 72 1.27 -3.40 8.14
CA GLU A 72 0.21 -4.15 7.46
C GLU A 72 0.72 -5.42 6.74
N ILE A 73 1.98 -5.48 6.35
CA ILE A 73 2.56 -6.67 5.69
C ILE A 73 2.52 -7.88 6.62
N GLY A 74 2.82 -7.69 7.90
CA GLY A 74 2.72 -8.75 8.89
C GLY A 74 1.29 -9.33 8.99
N LEU A 75 0.27 -8.49 8.80
CA LEU A 75 -1.13 -8.92 8.82
C LEU A 75 -1.53 -9.65 7.53
N PHE A 76 -0.99 -9.24 6.37
CA PHE A 76 -1.20 -9.96 5.10
C PHE A 76 -0.59 -11.37 5.13
N LEU A 77 0.63 -11.50 5.66
CA LEU A 77 1.27 -12.81 5.84
C LEU A 77 0.46 -13.71 6.78
N ARG A 78 -0.08 -13.17 7.88
CA ARG A 78 -0.95 -13.96 8.77
C ARG A 78 -2.25 -14.36 8.07
N MET A 79 -2.90 -13.46 7.35
CA MET A 79 -4.11 -13.77 6.58
C MET A 79 -3.84 -14.87 5.54
N PHE A 80 -2.69 -14.81 4.88
CA PHE A 80 -2.29 -15.80 3.88
C PHE A 80 -2.01 -17.17 4.51
N HIS A 81 -1.14 -17.24 5.52
CA HIS A 81 -0.73 -18.50 6.14
C HIS A 81 -1.86 -19.19 6.92
N SER A 82 -2.76 -18.42 7.54
CA SER A 82 -3.95 -18.95 8.22
C SER A 82 -5.00 -19.49 7.23
N GLY A 83 -4.94 -19.05 5.96
CA GLY A 83 -5.93 -19.40 4.95
C GLY A 83 -7.18 -18.51 4.96
N LEU A 84 -7.22 -17.44 5.76
CA LEU A 84 -8.36 -16.51 5.81
C LEU A 84 -8.69 -15.92 4.44
N TYR A 85 -7.67 -15.71 3.60
CA TYR A 85 -7.85 -15.19 2.24
C TYR A 85 -8.68 -16.11 1.31
N ARG A 86 -8.94 -17.37 1.72
CA ARG A 86 -9.75 -18.36 0.99
C ARG A 86 -11.17 -18.50 1.53
N CYS A 87 -11.54 -17.77 2.59
CA CYS A 87 -12.88 -17.83 3.19
C CYS A 87 -13.95 -17.13 2.34
N ALA A 88 -13.56 -16.41 1.28
CA ALA A 88 -14.44 -15.90 0.24
C ALA A 88 -13.68 -15.84 -1.09
N PRO A 89 -14.37 -15.79 -2.23
CA PRO A 89 -13.75 -15.56 -3.53
C PRO A 89 -12.87 -14.30 -3.58
N LEU A 90 -13.27 -13.24 -2.89
CA LEU A 90 -12.51 -12.00 -2.77
C LEU A 90 -12.30 -11.64 -1.30
N THR A 91 -11.06 -11.31 -0.94
CA THR A 91 -10.70 -10.93 0.42
C THR A 91 -9.73 -9.75 0.46
N GLY A 92 -9.82 -8.93 1.50
CA GLY A 92 -8.89 -7.83 1.73
C GLY A 92 -8.78 -7.46 3.19
N ILE A 93 -7.63 -6.89 3.59
CA ILE A 93 -7.48 -6.28 4.91
C ILE A 93 -6.99 -4.85 4.71
N LEU A 94 -7.78 -3.89 5.16
CA LEU A 94 -7.57 -2.47 4.91
C LEU A 94 -7.18 -1.73 6.19
N SER A 95 -6.47 -0.63 6.02
CA SER A 95 -6.20 0.28 7.13
C SER A 95 -7.50 0.95 7.62
N PRO A 96 -7.65 1.18 8.93
CA PRO A 96 -8.74 1.98 9.50
C PRO A 96 -8.85 3.40 8.95
N LYS A 97 -7.76 3.91 8.36
CA LYS A 97 -7.75 5.22 7.70
C LYS A 97 -8.35 5.18 6.30
N PHE A 98 -9.01 4.09 5.89
CA PHE A 98 -9.58 3.92 4.55
C PHE A 98 -10.40 5.15 4.14
N ASN A 99 -11.49 5.43 4.83
CA ASN A 99 -12.39 6.54 4.50
C ASN A 99 -11.69 7.91 4.54
N GLU A 100 -10.81 8.10 5.53
CA GLU A 100 -10.04 9.35 5.69
C GLU A 100 -9.14 9.61 4.48
N LYS A 101 -8.45 8.57 3.99
CA LYS A 101 -7.47 8.69 2.91
C LYS A 101 -8.09 8.58 1.53
N THR A 102 -9.12 7.75 1.35
CA THR A 102 -9.75 7.51 0.05
C THR A 102 -10.94 8.41 -0.22
N MET A 103 -11.46 9.12 0.78
CA MET A 103 -12.72 9.88 0.71
C MET A 103 -13.92 9.06 0.16
N VAL A 104 -13.84 7.72 0.21
CA VAL A 104 -14.84 6.77 -0.28
C VAL A 104 -15.29 5.88 0.88
N GLY A 105 -16.60 5.60 0.94
CA GLY A 105 -17.20 4.72 1.95
C GLY A 105 -16.98 3.23 1.66
N GLY A 106 -16.98 2.40 2.70
CA GLY A 106 -16.88 0.95 2.56
C GLY A 106 -18.01 0.38 1.71
N ALA A 107 -19.27 0.72 1.99
CA ALA A 107 -20.42 0.34 1.16
C ALA A 107 -20.23 0.68 -0.32
N GLU A 108 -19.72 1.87 -0.63
CA GLU A 108 -19.50 2.33 -2.00
C GLU A 108 -18.42 1.50 -2.70
N PHE A 109 -17.30 1.25 -2.01
CA PHE A 109 -16.22 0.42 -2.53
C PHE A 109 -16.65 -1.04 -2.74
N LEU A 110 -17.37 -1.63 -1.80
CA LEU A 110 -17.92 -2.99 -1.95
C LEU A 110 -18.94 -3.07 -3.10
N ALA A 111 -19.80 -2.06 -3.26
CA ALA A 111 -20.73 -1.98 -4.36
C ALA A 111 -20.02 -1.83 -5.72
N PHE A 112 -18.90 -1.10 -5.77
CA PHE A 112 -18.05 -1.05 -6.95
C PHE A 112 -17.49 -2.43 -7.31
N ILE A 113 -16.94 -3.18 -6.35
CA ILE A 113 -16.41 -4.53 -6.57
C ILE A 113 -17.51 -5.46 -7.12
N ARG A 114 -18.66 -5.53 -6.44
CA ARG A 114 -19.76 -6.42 -6.83
C ARG A 114 -20.34 -6.12 -8.20
N ARG A 115 -20.33 -4.86 -8.64
CA ARG A 115 -20.81 -4.45 -9.97
C ARG A 115 -19.85 -4.82 -11.10
N ASN A 116 -18.61 -5.17 -10.80
CA ASN A 116 -17.57 -5.40 -11.80
C ASN A 116 -16.87 -6.75 -11.61
N PRO A 117 -17.58 -7.89 -11.68
CA PRO A 117 -16.97 -9.20 -11.42
C PRO A 117 -15.90 -9.57 -12.46
N GLY A 118 -15.02 -10.50 -12.09
CA GLY A 118 -14.07 -11.15 -13.01
C GLY A 118 -12.65 -10.57 -13.01
N TYR A 119 -12.30 -9.73 -12.04
CA TYR A 119 -10.93 -9.27 -11.81
C TYR A 119 -10.28 -10.01 -10.65
N ASN A 120 -8.96 -10.18 -10.72
CA ASN A 120 -8.17 -10.82 -9.67
C ASN A 120 -7.96 -9.89 -8.47
N VAL A 121 -7.93 -8.58 -8.70
CA VAL A 121 -7.75 -7.59 -7.64
C VAL A 121 -8.49 -6.30 -7.96
N TYR A 122 -9.12 -5.74 -6.94
CA TYR A 122 -9.76 -4.43 -6.94
C TYR A 122 -9.02 -3.53 -5.97
N PHE A 123 -8.76 -2.29 -6.35
CA PHE A 123 -7.99 -1.40 -5.49
C PHE A 123 -8.43 0.05 -5.62
N ILE A 124 -8.10 0.87 -4.63
CA ILE A 124 -8.39 2.31 -4.65
C ILE A 124 -7.14 3.06 -4.19
N ASN A 125 -6.61 3.91 -5.07
CA ASN A 125 -5.49 4.76 -4.72
C ASN A 125 -5.97 5.94 -3.88
N PRO A 126 -5.46 6.14 -2.66
CA PRO A 126 -5.82 7.28 -1.81
C PRO A 126 -5.18 8.59 -2.29
N TYR A 127 -4.17 8.52 -3.17
CA TYR A 127 -3.53 9.69 -3.76
C TYR A 127 -3.59 9.60 -5.28
N PRO A 128 -4.80 9.60 -5.86
CA PRO A 128 -4.98 9.38 -7.28
C PRO A 128 -4.42 10.52 -8.13
N GLN A 129 -4.32 11.74 -7.60
CA GLN A 129 -3.69 12.88 -8.26
C GLN A 129 -2.21 12.67 -8.57
N ASN A 130 -1.53 11.78 -7.85
CA ASN A 130 -0.09 11.52 -8.05
C ASN A 130 0.21 10.93 -9.42
N ALA A 131 -0.78 10.32 -10.07
CA ALA A 131 -0.68 9.87 -11.46
C ALA A 131 -0.37 11.04 -12.41
N TYR A 132 -0.77 12.27 -12.09
CA TYR A 132 -0.59 13.42 -12.98
C TYR A 132 0.77 14.09 -12.91
N TYR A 133 1.59 13.78 -11.92
CA TYR A 133 2.89 14.45 -11.77
C TYR A 133 4.05 13.51 -11.47
N SER A 134 3.81 12.27 -11.03
CA SER A 134 4.86 11.26 -10.88
C SER A 134 4.81 10.26 -12.02
N TYR A 135 5.98 9.86 -12.53
CA TYR A 135 6.09 8.80 -13.54
C TYR A 135 5.68 7.44 -12.95
N ASN A 136 6.15 7.10 -11.77
CA ASN A 136 5.79 5.85 -11.08
C ASN A 136 5.95 5.97 -9.56
N VAL A 137 5.56 4.93 -8.82
CA VAL A 137 5.65 4.90 -7.35
C VAL A 137 7.07 5.10 -6.83
N TRP A 138 8.09 4.69 -7.58
CA TRP A 138 9.51 4.75 -7.19
C TRP A 138 10.13 6.12 -7.45
N SER A 139 9.76 6.78 -8.55
CA SER A 139 10.12 8.16 -8.84
C SER A 139 9.53 9.12 -7.80
N HIS A 140 8.28 8.86 -7.40
CA HIS A 140 7.67 9.54 -6.26
C HIS A 140 8.38 9.23 -4.95
N ALA A 141 8.78 7.97 -4.74
CA ALA A 141 9.51 7.53 -3.55
C ALA A 141 10.82 8.29 -3.38
N GLU A 142 11.60 8.43 -4.45
CA GLU A 142 12.90 9.10 -4.41
C GLU A 142 12.77 10.60 -4.07
N LEU A 143 11.61 11.19 -4.38
CA LEU A 143 11.30 12.56 -3.98
C LEU A 143 11.02 12.67 -2.47
N CYS A 144 10.13 11.82 -1.96
CA CYS A 144 9.70 11.87 -0.56
C CYS A 144 10.71 11.25 0.41
N HIS A 145 11.52 10.30 -0.07
CA HIS A 145 12.43 9.49 0.71
C HIS A 145 13.71 9.27 -0.12
N PRO A 146 14.64 10.24 -0.17
CA PRO A 146 15.85 10.12 -0.96
C PRO A 146 16.64 8.84 -0.67
N GLY A 147 16.99 8.10 -1.71
CA GLY A 147 17.69 6.80 -1.66
C GLY A 147 16.79 5.57 -1.53
N LEU A 148 15.47 5.74 -1.38
CA LEU A 148 14.54 4.61 -1.23
C LEU A 148 14.45 3.75 -2.49
N ALA A 149 14.49 4.36 -3.69
CA ALA A 149 14.48 3.59 -4.93
C ALA A 149 15.74 2.73 -5.06
N GLY A 150 16.90 3.23 -4.62
CA GLY A 150 18.15 2.48 -4.57
C GLY A 150 18.12 1.28 -3.62
N LEU A 151 17.46 1.42 -2.47
CA LEU A 151 17.22 0.29 -1.56
C LEU A 151 16.27 -0.74 -2.19
N ALA A 152 15.20 -0.29 -2.83
CA ALA A 152 14.30 -1.20 -3.55
C ALA A 152 15.02 -1.97 -4.66
N HIS A 153 15.86 -1.30 -5.47
CA HIS A 153 16.70 -1.95 -6.48
C HIS A 153 17.54 -3.08 -5.89
N LEU A 154 18.29 -2.77 -4.83
CA LEU A 154 19.14 -3.75 -4.16
C LEU A 154 18.32 -4.95 -3.68
N LEU A 155 17.17 -4.70 -3.04
CA LEU A 155 16.33 -5.76 -2.50
C LEU A 155 15.75 -6.67 -3.59
N PHE A 156 15.20 -6.09 -4.66
CA PHE A 156 14.65 -6.85 -5.77
C PHE A 156 15.73 -7.64 -6.52
N GLU A 157 16.91 -7.05 -6.73
CA GLU A 157 18.05 -7.75 -7.34
C GLU A 157 18.47 -8.97 -6.48
N ARG A 158 18.57 -8.82 -5.15
CA ARG A 158 18.87 -9.95 -4.26
C ARG A 158 17.78 -11.00 -4.21
N ALA A 159 16.53 -10.59 -4.35
CA ALA A 159 15.41 -11.49 -4.51
C ALA A 159 15.42 -12.25 -5.85
N GLY A 160 16.28 -11.86 -6.80
CA GLY A 160 16.43 -12.49 -8.11
C GLY A 160 15.48 -11.95 -9.17
N TYR A 161 14.94 -10.74 -8.98
CA TYR A 161 14.03 -10.09 -9.92
C TYR A 161 14.75 -9.08 -10.81
N ASP A 162 14.26 -8.94 -12.04
CA ASP A 162 14.63 -7.82 -12.89
C ASP A 162 14.13 -6.51 -12.27
N THR A 163 15.00 -5.50 -12.27
CA THR A 163 14.70 -4.20 -11.67
C THR A 163 14.41 -3.12 -12.69
N GLY A 164 14.44 -3.43 -14.00
CA GLY A 164 14.11 -2.46 -15.06
C GLY A 164 12.78 -1.75 -14.81
N MET A 165 11.75 -2.49 -14.39
CA MET A 165 10.42 -1.96 -14.06
C MET A 165 10.40 -0.90 -12.95
N ILE A 166 11.34 -0.92 -12.00
CA ILE A 166 11.43 0.10 -10.94
C ILE A 166 11.66 1.48 -11.56
N ASN A 167 12.46 1.53 -12.64
CA ASN A 167 12.75 2.77 -13.36
C ASN A 167 11.80 3.01 -14.54
N ASP A 168 11.39 1.94 -15.21
CA ASP A 168 10.86 2.02 -16.56
C ASP A 168 9.35 1.94 -16.68
N ALA A 169 8.70 1.26 -15.74
CA ALA A 169 7.26 1.11 -15.77
C ALA A 169 6.58 2.42 -15.34
N ARG A 170 5.61 2.88 -16.14
CA ARG A 170 4.72 3.99 -15.82
C ARG A 170 3.58 3.50 -14.94
N ASP A 171 3.31 4.20 -13.84
CA ASP A 171 2.10 3.97 -13.04
C ASP A 171 0.99 4.97 -13.37
N SER A 172 0.12 4.61 -14.31
CA SER A 172 -1.13 5.34 -14.55
C SER A 172 -2.19 4.96 -13.52
N HIS A 173 -3.40 5.54 -13.60
CA HIS A 173 -4.54 5.12 -12.77
C HIS A 173 -4.85 3.61 -12.84
N ALA A 174 -4.40 2.91 -13.89
CA ALA A 174 -4.61 1.47 -14.04
C ALA A 174 -3.74 0.60 -13.10
N THR A 175 -2.63 1.12 -12.60
CA THR A 175 -1.67 0.35 -11.78
C THR A 175 -1.23 1.07 -10.50
N LEU A 176 -1.36 2.40 -10.45
CA LEU A 176 -0.85 3.22 -9.37
C LEU A 176 -1.60 2.97 -8.06
N LEU A 177 -0.88 2.52 -7.05
CA LEU A 177 -1.39 2.41 -5.69
C LEU A 177 -0.34 2.85 -4.66
N TYR A 178 -0.79 3.67 -3.72
CA TYR A 178 -0.10 3.97 -2.48
C TYR A 178 -0.92 3.48 -1.29
N SER A 179 -0.27 3.11 -0.19
CA SER A 179 -0.92 2.43 0.94
C SER A 179 -1.61 1.11 0.54
N SER A 180 -2.16 0.41 1.54
CA SER A 180 -2.66 -0.95 1.33
C SER A 180 -4.17 -1.07 1.15
N TYR A 181 -4.70 -0.50 0.06
CA TYR A 181 -6.14 -0.46 -0.23
C TYR A 181 -6.55 -1.32 -1.43
N TRP A 182 -6.53 -2.63 -1.22
CA TRP A 182 -6.92 -3.61 -2.24
C TRP A 182 -7.66 -4.83 -1.65
N VAL A 183 -8.44 -5.47 -2.51
CA VAL A 183 -9.16 -6.72 -2.27
C VAL A 183 -8.85 -7.66 -3.43
N GLY A 184 -8.31 -8.83 -3.13
CA GLY A 184 -7.85 -9.78 -4.13
C GLY A 184 -8.47 -11.17 -3.99
N ASP A 185 -8.42 -11.92 -5.08
CA ASP A 185 -8.73 -13.34 -5.12
C ASP A 185 -7.53 -14.20 -4.70
N ALA A 186 -7.73 -15.51 -4.69
CA ALA A 186 -6.69 -16.46 -4.31
C ALA A 186 -5.46 -16.41 -5.25
N THR A 187 -5.64 -16.11 -6.54
CA THR A 187 -4.56 -16.00 -7.52
C THR A 187 -3.69 -14.78 -7.21
N PHE A 188 -4.31 -13.61 -7.00
CA PHE A 188 -3.62 -12.40 -6.59
C PHE A 188 -2.87 -12.60 -5.28
N TRP A 189 -3.55 -13.09 -4.23
CA TRP A 189 -2.93 -13.26 -2.91
C TRP A 189 -1.74 -14.20 -2.94
N SER A 190 -1.85 -15.32 -3.66
CA SER A 190 -0.76 -16.30 -3.75
C SER A 190 0.46 -15.73 -4.48
N GLY A 191 0.26 -15.01 -5.58
CA GLY A 191 1.37 -14.41 -6.31
C GLY A 191 1.99 -13.21 -5.59
N TYR A 192 1.16 -12.31 -5.03
CA TYR A 192 1.65 -11.15 -4.30
C TYR A 192 2.40 -11.54 -3.03
N ILE A 193 1.86 -12.47 -2.24
CA ILE A 193 2.57 -12.97 -1.04
C ILE A 193 3.82 -13.74 -1.44
N GLY A 194 3.82 -14.46 -2.57
CA GLY A 194 5.05 -15.05 -3.12
C GLY A 194 6.16 -14.03 -3.34
N LEU A 195 5.84 -12.88 -3.94
CA LEU A 195 6.78 -11.76 -4.08
C LEU A 195 7.25 -11.24 -2.72
N ILE A 196 6.33 -10.95 -1.81
CA ILE A 196 6.66 -10.42 -0.47
C ILE A 196 7.56 -11.38 0.29
N SER A 197 7.23 -12.67 0.32
CA SER A 197 8.04 -13.70 1.00
C SER A 197 9.45 -13.75 0.42
N ARG A 198 9.62 -13.73 -0.91
CA ARG A 198 10.95 -13.74 -1.53
C ARG A 198 11.74 -12.48 -1.21
N LEU A 199 11.11 -11.31 -1.19
CA LEU A 199 11.76 -10.06 -0.78
C LEU A 199 12.18 -10.10 0.69
N MET A 200 11.36 -10.68 1.58
CA MET A 200 11.69 -10.83 2.99
C MET A 200 12.84 -11.82 3.22
N GLU A 201 12.86 -12.95 2.53
CA GLU A 201 14.01 -13.87 2.54
C GLU A 201 15.29 -13.17 2.09
N ALA A 202 15.23 -12.43 0.98
CA ALA A 202 16.38 -11.67 0.48
C ALA A 202 16.85 -10.59 1.48
N LEU A 203 15.93 -10.00 2.24
CA LEU A 203 16.24 -9.06 3.31
C LEU A 203 17.00 -9.73 4.46
N GLU A 204 16.57 -10.94 4.87
CA GLU A 204 17.22 -11.73 5.93
C GLU A 204 18.61 -12.23 5.54
N GLU A 205 18.89 -12.38 4.24
CA GLU A 205 20.20 -12.75 3.69
C GLU A 205 21.18 -11.56 3.59
N LEU A 206 20.74 -10.32 3.83
CA LEU A 206 21.59 -9.15 3.73
C LEU A 206 22.62 -9.08 4.88
N PRO A 207 23.86 -8.61 4.59
CA PRO A 207 24.79 -8.20 5.64
C PRO A 207 24.17 -7.13 6.54
N GLU A 208 24.41 -7.21 7.86
CA GLU A 208 23.86 -6.31 8.88
C GLU A 208 23.99 -4.82 8.52
N ARG A 209 25.17 -4.39 8.03
CA ARG A 209 25.43 -3.01 7.57
C ARG A 209 24.48 -2.50 6.47
N LEU A 210 23.91 -3.39 5.66
CA LEU A 210 22.93 -3.06 4.62
C LEU A 210 21.52 -3.15 5.17
N LEU A 211 21.25 -4.12 6.05
CA LEU A 211 19.97 -4.30 6.73
C LEU A 211 19.57 -3.06 7.54
N ASP A 212 20.51 -2.45 8.26
CA ASP A 212 20.28 -1.23 9.05
C ASP A 212 19.66 -0.08 8.23
N ARG A 213 19.99 0.00 6.93
CA ARG A 213 19.46 1.05 6.06
C ARG A 213 17.96 0.92 5.81
N TYR A 214 17.39 -0.28 5.87
CA TYR A 214 15.96 -0.52 5.69
C TYR A 214 15.15 -0.17 6.94
N PHE A 215 15.78 -0.26 8.11
CA PHE A 215 15.17 0.08 9.41
C PHE A 215 15.53 1.49 9.89
N GLN A 216 16.35 2.21 9.13
CA GLN A 216 16.62 3.62 9.39
C GLN A 216 15.31 4.41 9.38
N LEU A 217 15.17 5.28 10.38
CA LEU A 217 14.03 6.16 10.52
C LEU A 217 14.07 7.23 9.43
N ASP A 218 12.92 7.47 8.80
CA ASP A 218 12.76 8.55 7.85
C ASP A 218 12.87 9.91 8.57
N PRO A 219 13.86 10.76 8.21
CA PRO A 219 14.06 12.06 8.84
C PRO A 219 12.93 13.06 8.54
N GLU A 220 12.12 12.84 7.50
CA GLU A 220 11.03 13.75 7.10
C GLU A 220 9.70 13.39 7.77
N TYR A 221 9.60 12.23 8.44
CA TYR A 221 8.38 11.78 9.11
C TYR A 221 8.42 11.99 10.63
N PRO A 222 7.48 12.76 11.22
CA PRO A 222 7.45 13.06 12.67
C PRO A 222 7.38 11.81 13.55
N ASP A 223 6.77 10.74 13.03
CA ASP A 223 6.50 9.51 13.77
C ASP A 223 7.65 8.49 13.72
N SER A 224 8.83 8.84 13.16
CA SER A 224 9.98 7.93 13.12
C SER A 224 9.63 6.58 12.48
N VAL A 225 9.19 6.61 11.22
CA VAL A 225 8.79 5.39 10.48
C VAL A 225 10.02 4.81 9.78
N PRO A 226 10.30 3.49 9.88
CA PRO A 226 11.38 2.88 9.11
C PRO A 226 11.09 2.93 7.61
N LEU A 227 12.13 2.88 6.77
CA LEU A 227 11.99 2.93 5.31
C LEU A 227 11.33 1.67 4.71
N LEU A 228 11.46 0.52 5.37
CA LEU A 228 10.98 -0.77 4.85
C LEU A 228 9.48 -0.80 4.50
N PRO A 229 8.54 -0.33 5.35
CA PRO A 229 7.14 -0.16 4.98
C PRO A 229 6.92 0.62 3.69
N PHE A 230 7.68 1.70 3.46
CA PHE A 230 7.52 2.51 2.25
C PHE A 230 7.95 1.75 0.98
N ILE A 231 8.93 0.85 1.07
CA ILE A 231 9.26 -0.06 -0.04
C ILE A 231 8.09 -1.01 -0.28
N PHE A 232 7.59 -1.67 0.77
CA PHE A 232 6.53 -2.67 0.62
C PHE A 232 5.21 -2.10 0.10
N GLU A 233 4.79 -0.90 0.53
CA GLU A 233 3.58 -0.26 -0.01
C GLU A 233 3.62 -0.08 -1.54
N ARG A 234 4.82 0.06 -2.12
CA ARG A 234 5.03 0.29 -3.56
C ARG A 234 5.20 -1.00 -4.36
N THR A 235 5.32 -2.14 -3.67
CA THR A 235 5.42 -3.45 -4.32
C THR A 235 4.12 -3.88 -5.00
N PHE A 236 2.96 -3.33 -4.62
CA PHE A 236 1.70 -3.61 -5.30
C PHE A 236 1.74 -3.20 -6.79
N SER A 237 2.03 -1.93 -7.09
CA SER A 237 2.12 -1.44 -8.47
C SER A 237 3.19 -2.20 -9.25
N THR A 238 4.33 -2.46 -8.59
CA THR A 238 5.43 -3.24 -9.17
C THR A 238 5.00 -4.66 -9.52
N TYR A 239 4.26 -5.33 -8.63
CA TYR A 239 3.74 -6.68 -8.84
C TYR A 239 2.80 -6.77 -10.05
N LEU A 240 1.97 -5.74 -10.28
CA LEU A 240 1.11 -5.69 -11.47
C LEU A 240 1.91 -5.60 -12.77
N HIS A 241 3.02 -4.85 -12.78
CA HIS A 241 3.92 -4.78 -13.93
C HIS A 241 4.67 -6.10 -14.17
N MET A 242 5.09 -6.78 -13.09
CA MET A 242 5.72 -8.10 -13.16
C MET A 242 4.77 -9.18 -13.68
N ASN A 243 3.47 -9.03 -13.42
CA ASN A 243 2.47 -10.05 -13.67
C ASN A 243 1.29 -9.49 -14.47
N PRO A 244 1.48 -9.17 -15.77
CA PRO A 244 0.44 -8.58 -16.60
C PRO A 244 -0.80 -9.47 -16.81
N ALA A 245 -0.70 -10.77 -16.43
CA ALA A 245 -1.84 -11.68 -16.41
C ALA A 245 -2.82 -11.42 -15.24
N ILE A 246 -2.39 -10.73 -14.19
CA ILE A 246 -3.24 -10.33 -13.07
C ILE A 246 -4.17 -9.22 -13.53
N ARG A 247 -5.46 -9.52 -13.63
CA ARG A 247 -6.48 -8.56 -14.00
C ARG A 247 -6.79 -7.67 -12.81
N ALA A 248 -6.25 -6.46 -12.80
CA ALA A 248 -6.52 -5.46 -11.78
C ALA A 248 -7.61 -4.47 -12.23
N LEU A 249 -8.46 -4.03 -11.31
CA LEU A 249 -9.44 -2.98 -11.54
C LEU A 249 -9.30 -1.85 -10.49
N PRO A 250 -8.83 -0.65 -10.89
CA PRO A 250 -8.83 0.51 -10.01
C PRO A 250 -10.24 1.05 -9.80
N TYR A 251 -10.50 1.58 -8.60
CA TYR A 251 -11.64 2.44 -8.35
C TYR A 251 -11.54 3.68 -9.25
N PRO A 252 -12.59 3.97 -10.04
CA PRO A 252 -12.54 5.07 -10.99
C PRO A 252 -12.67 6.41 -10.27
N PHE A 253 -11.85 7.37 -10.68
CA PHE A 253 -11.99 8.77 -10.29
C PHE A 253 -12.18 9.61 -11.54
N ALA A 254 -13.23 10.43 -11.59
CA ALA A 254 -13.31 11.46 -12.60
C ALA A 254 -12.28 12.56 -12.28
N ARG A 255 -11.70 13.20 -13.30
CA ARG A 255 -10.69 14.25 -13.07
C ARG A 255 -11.21 15.39 -12.18
N ALA A 256 -12.49 15.74 -12.29
CA ALA A 256 -13.11 16.74 -11.43
C ALA A 256 -13.05 16.34 -9.94
N ASP A 257 -13.28 15.06 -9.63
CA ASP A 257 -13.28 14.54 -8.26
C ASP A 257 -11.84 14.46 -7.70
N LEU A 258 -10.86 14.18 -8.57
CA LEU A 258 -9.42 14.14 -8.22
C LEU A 258 -8.92 15.47 -7.65
N LEU A 259 -9.53 16.60 -8.05
CA LEU A 259 -9.14 17.92 -7.55
C LEU A 259 -9.40 18.11 -6.05
N ALA A 260 -10.27 17.28 -5.44
CA ALA A 260 -10.48 17.28 -4.00
C ALA A 260 -9.29 16.69 -3.22
N TYR A 261 -8.45 15.87 -3.88
CA TYR A 261 -7.26 15.27 -3.28
C TYR A 261 -6.03 16.17 -3.39
N CYS A 262 -6.09 17.17 -4.27
CA CYS A 262 -4.95 17.98 -4.64
C CYS A 262 -4.70 19.11 -3.64
N SER A 263 -3.44 19.36 -3.31
CA SER A 263 -3.00 20.67 -2.82
C SER A 263 -3.28 21.76 -3.86
N ARG A 264 -3.22 23.04 -3.47
CA ARG A 264 -3.44 24.15 -4.42
C ARG A 264 -2.53 24.05 -5.64
N PHE A 265 -1.25 23.73 -5.44
CA PHE A 265 -0.30 23.60 -6.53
C PHE A 265 -0.58 22.37 -7.42
N GLU A 266 -0.90 21.23 -6.82
CA GLU A 266 -1.27 20.02 -7.57
C GLU A 266 -2.49 20.25 -8.45
N ARG A 267 -3.47 21.06 -8.00
CA ARG A 267 -4.63 21.44 -8.82
C ARG A 267 -4.20 22.15 -10.10
N GLU A 268 -3.24 23.08 -10.01
CA GLU A 268 -2.72 23.78 -11.20
C GLU A 268 -2.04 22.80 -12.17
N LEU A 269 -1.32 21.80 -11.66
CA LEU A 269 -0.71 20.78 -12.51
C LEU A 269 -1.76 19.90 -13.19
N VAL A 270 -2.75 19.40 -12.45
CA VAL A 270 -3.82 18.55 -13.01
C VAL A 270 -4.64 19.33 -14.04
N LEU A 271 -4.96 20.60 -13.79
CA LEU A 271 -5.71 21.44 -14.73
C LEU A 271 -4.88 21.86 -15.95
N GLY A 272 -3.61 22.20 -15.75
CA GLY A 272 -2.74 22.69 -16.82
C GLY A 272 -2.16 21.59 -17.71
N PHE A 273 -1.89 20.41 -17.15
CA PHE A 273 -1.20 19.32 -17.82
C PHE A 273 -1.98 18.00 -17.91
N GLY A 274 -3.19 17.94 -17.33
CA GLY A 274 -3.98 16.70 -17.30
C GLY A 274 -4.19 16.06 -18.66
N ASP A 275 -4.54 16.84 -19.68
CA ASP A 275 -4.75 16.32 -21.04
C ASP A 275 -3.46 15.75 -21.67
N VAL A 276 -2.30 16.33 -21.33
CA VAL A 276 -1.00 15.82 -21.77
C VAL A 276 -0.73 14.46 -21.12
N VAL A 277 -0.98 14.34 -19.82
CA VAL A 277 -0.82 13.07 -19.09
C VAL A 277 -1.76 11.99 -19.63
N ASP A 278 -3.03 12.32 -19.83
CA ASP A 278 -4.01 11.38 -20.38
C ASP A 278 -3.61 10.89 -21.77
N GLU A 279 -3.09 11.79 -22.63
CA GLU A 279 -2.59 11.39 -23.94
C GLU A 279 -1.35 10.49 -23.82
N ILE A 280 -0.43 10.80 -22.92
CA ILE A 280 0.74 9.94 -22.64
C ILE A 280 0.28 8.54 -22.24
N ASP A 281 -0.63 8.42 -21.27
CA ASP A 281 -1.13 7.15 -20.74
C ASP A 281 -2.00 6.40 -21.76
N ARG A 282 -2.75 7.11 -22.63
CA ARG A 282 -3.55 6.53 -23.71
C ARG A 282 -2.68 5.81 -24.75
N ARG A 283 -1.50 6.36 -25.07
CA ARG A 283 -0.58 5.75 -26.05
C ARG A 283 0.01 4.43 -25.55
N ARG A 284 0.17 4.26 -24.23
CA ARG A 284 0.82 3.10 -23.59
C ARG A 284 2.25 2.82 -24.07
N GLU A 285 2.88 3.83 -24.63
CA GLU A 285 4.26 3.84 -25.10
C GLU A 285 4.95 5.05 -24.47
N TYR A 286 6.01 4.80 -23.71
CA TYR A 286 6.67 5.82 -22.88
C TYR A 286 8.11 6.00 -23.33
N ASN A 287 8.44 7.21 -23.76
CA ASN A 287 9.77 7.56 -24.24
C ASN A 287 10.54 8.44 -23.24
N ALA A 288 11.77 8.82 -23.59
CA ALA A 288 12.63 9.64 -22.74
C ALA A 288 12.05 11.04 -22.45
N LEU A 289 11.32 11.65 -23.40
CA LEU A 289 10.69 12.95 -23.21
C LEU A 289 9.53 12.86 -22.21
N ASP A 290 8.73 11.80 -22.26
CA ASP A 290 7.65 11.59 -21.28
C ASP A 290 8.23 11.49 -19.86
N ARG A 291 9.32 10.74 -19.69
CA ARG A 291 10.02 10.64 -18.40
C ARG A 291 10.59 11.96 -17.94
N GLN A 292 11.17 12.73 -18.85
CA GLN A 292 11.67 14.08 -18.53
C GLN A 292 10.54 15.01 -18.11
N PHE A 293 9.39 14.93 -18.78
CA PHE A 293 8.19 15.68 -18.47
C PHE A 293 7.71 15.38 -17.04
N PHE A 294 7.50 14.11 -16.70
CA PHE A 294 7.11 13.73 -15.33
C PHE A 294 8.18 14.09 -14.30
N SER A 295 9.47 13.93 -14.60
CA SER A 295 10.55 14.36 -13.70
C SER A 295 10.49 15.86 -13.41
N GLY A 296 10.15 16.67 -14.42
CA GLY A 296 9.92 18.10 -14.27
C GLY A 296 8.75 18.39 -13.32
N LEU A 297 7.58 17.77 -13.57
CA LEU A 297 6.39 17.95 -12.74
C LEU A 297 6.63 17.51 -11.28
N THR A 298 7.24 16.34 -11.06
CA THR A 298 7.58 15.84 -9.74
C THR A 298 8.48 16.82 -8.96
N ARG A 299 9.51 17.39 -9.62
CA ARG A 299 10.39 18.39 -9.00
C ARG A 299 9.67 19.70 -8.68
N MET A 300 8.70 20.10 -9.50
CA MET A 300 7.87 21.27 -9.25
C MET A 300 7.01 21.08 -8.01
N VAL A 301 6.37 19.92 -7.85
CA VAL A 301 5.60 19.58 -6.63
C VAL A 301 6.48 19.63 -5.39
N ALA A 302 7.68 19.03 -5.46
CA ALA A 302 8.62 19.05 -4.35
C ALA A 302 9.03 20.46 -3.92
N ALA A 303 9.33 21.31 -4.91
CA ALA A 303 9.68 22.70 -4.66
C ALA A 303 8.50 23.45 -4.02
N ALA A 304 7.28 23.27 -4.54
CA ALA A 304 6.08 23.90 -4.01
C ALA A 304 5.84 23.53 -2.53
N ALA A 305 5.96 22.24 -2.17
CA ALA A 305 5.85 21.76 -0.79
C ALA A 305 6.91 22.41 0.12
N ARG A 306 8.17 22.45 -0.32
CA ARG A 306 9.27 23.07 0.44
C ARG A 306 9.06 24.56 0.72
N TYR A 307 8.49 25.29 -0.23
CA TYR A 307 8.22 26.73 -0.10
C TYR A 307 6.83 27.05 0.45
N ARG A 308 6.09 26.04 0.92
CA ARG A 308 4.73 26.15 1.47
C ARG A 308 3.77 26.87 0.52
N TRP A 309 3.88 26.53 -0.77
CA TRP A 309 2.91 26.94 -1.76
C TRP A 309 1.70 26.00 -1.70
N GLU A 310 1.01 26.02 -0.56
CA GLU A 310 -0.21 25.25 -0.28
C GLU A 310 -1.46 26.14 -0.29
#